data_AF-A0AAV5I3V6-F1
#
_entry.id   AF-A0AAV5I3V6-F1
#
_cell.length_a   1.000
_cell.length_b   1.000
_cell.length_c   1.000
_cell.angle_alpha   90.00
_cell.angle_beta   90.00
_cell.angle_gamma   90.00
#
_symmetry.space_group_name_H-M   'P 1'
#
loop_
_entity.id
_entity.type
_entity.pdbx_description
1 polymer ?
#
loop_
_entity_poly.entity_id
_entity_poly.type
_entity_poly.pdbx_seq_one_letter_code
_entity_poly.pdbx_strand_id
1 'polypeptide(L)' 'MNSKLVSYDTRITGYVSKKQIKKLKGVKAKELVLWPPVSEIVADDPPTGKIHFKSLAGITKTFPVEAFAAGQ' A
#
# COMPACT_ATOMS: atom_id res chain seq x y z
N MET A 1 20.29 -5.81 -3.35
CA MET A 1 19.38 -6.23 -2.25
C MET A 1 17.96 -5.84 -2.65
N ASN A 2 17.15 -6.79 -3.12
CA ASN A 2 15.75 -6.50 -3.48
C ASN A 2 14.92 -6.37 -2.20
N SER A 3 14.89 -5.19 -1.59
CA SER A 3 14.02 -4.91 -0.45
C SER A 3 12.61 -4.63 -0.96
N LYS A 4 11.86 -5.68 -1.35
CA LYS A 4 10.43 -5.52 -1.60
C LYS A 4 9.80 -4.88 -0.36
N LEU A 5 9.06 -3.78 -0.56
CA LEU A 5 8.36 -3.05 0.49
C LEU A 5 6.88 -3.43 0.56
N VAL A 6 6.40 -4.07 -0.50
CA VAL A 6 5.00 -4.41 -0.73
C VAL A 6 4.94 -5.81 -1.35
N SER A 7 3.91 -6.57 -0.99
CA SER A 7 3.59 -7.86 -1.59
C SER A 7 2.15 -7.84 -2.09
N TYR A 8 1.92 -8.50 -3.22
CA TYR A 8 0.64 -8.58 -3.90
C TYR A 8 0.23 -10.04 -4.07
N ASP A 9 -1.03 -10.34 -3.78
CA ASP A 9 -1.63 -11.63 -4.11
C ASP A 9 -2.11 -11.62 -5.58
N THR A 10 -2.32 -12.80 -6.15
CA THR A 10 -2.88 -12.95 -7.51
C THR A 10 -4.25 -12.29 -7.67
N ARG A 11 -5.03 -12.22 -6.58
CA ARG A 11 -6.36 -11.61 -6.55
C ARG A 11 -6.40 -10.46 -5.56
N ILE A 12 -6.55 -9.25 -6.09
CA ILE A 12 -6.71 -8.02 -5.30
C ILE A 12 -8.16 -7.55 -5.40
N THR A 13 -8.75 -7.14 -4.27
CA THR A 13 -10.13 -6.60 -4.24
C THR A 13 -10.18 -5.36 -3.35
N GLY A 14 -11.00 -4.38 -3.72
CA GLY A 14 -11.22 -3.18 -2.91
C GLY A 14 -12.21 -2.23 -3.60
N TYR A 15 -12.56 -1.14 -2.92
CA TYR A 15 -13.37 -0.06 -3.46
C TYR A 15 -12.47 1.11 -3.82
N VAL A 16 -12.47 1.52 -5.08
CA VAL A 16 -11.67 2.63 -5.57
C VAL A 16 -12.51 3.90 -5.57
N SER A 17 -11.97 4.97 -5.02
CA SER A 17 -12.51 6.33 -5.11
C SER A 17 -11.38 7.30 -5.46
N LYS A 18 -11.72 8.58 -5.68
CA LYS A 18 -10.71 9.60 -5.97
C LYS A 18 -9.62 9.58 -4.88
N LYS A 19 -8.37 9.30 -5.29
CA LYS A 19 -7.15 9.26 -4.46
C LYS A 19 -7.15 8.22 -3.34
N GLN A 20 -8.06 7.26 -3.34
CA GLN A 20 -8.19 6.31 -2.24
C GLN A 20 -8.66 4.94 -2.70
N ILE A 21 -8.19 3.90 -2.01
CA ILE A 21 -8.70 2.53 -2.09
C ILE A 21 -9.08 2.09 -0.68
N LYS A 22 -10.30 1.59 -0.48
CA LYS A 22 -10.83 1.13 0.82
C LYS A 22 -11.23 -0.33 0.79
N LYS A 23 -11.25 -0.96 1.97
CA LYS A 23 -11.51 -2.40 2.14
C LYS A 23 -10.62 -3.26 1.23
N LEU A 24 -9.37 -2.83 1.08
CA LEU A 24 -8.38 -3.50 0.25
C LEU A 24 -8.04 -4.88 0.84
N LYS A 25 -7.92 -5.87 -0.04
CA LYS A 25 -7.41 -7.22 0.25
C LYS A 25 -6.45 -7.64 -0.85
N GLY A 26 -5.52 -8.53 -0.51
CA GLY A 26 -4.50 -9.03 -1.43
C GLY A 26 -3.25 -8.15 -1.51
N VAL A 27 -3.08 -7.21 -0.59
CA VAL A 27 -1.87 -6.36 -0.49
C VAL A 27 -1.36 -6.38 0.94
N LYS A 28 -0.04 -6.56 1.10
CA LYS A 28 0.68 -6.49 2.38
C LYS A 28 1.83 -5.50 2.25
N ALA A 29 2.10 -4.73 3.30
CA ALA A 29 3.23 -3.81 3.34
C ALA A 29 4.22 -4.26 4.42
N LYS A 30 5.51 -4.07 4.17
CA LYS A 30 6.55 -4.46 5.13
C LYS A 30 6.52 -3.55 6.35
N GLU A 31 6.37 -4.14 7.53
CA GLU A 31 6.45 -3.47 8.82
C GLU A 31 7.47 -4.19 9.70
N LEU A 32 8.67 -3.62 9.84
CA LEU A 32 9.80 -4.23 10.55
C LEU A 32 10.09 -5.66 10.03
N VAL A 33 9.67 -6.68 10.78
CA VAL A 33 9.84 -8.11 10.49
C VAL A 33 8.57 -8.74 9.86
N LEU A 34 7.42 -8.06 9.94
CA LEU A 34 6.12 -8.58 9.54
C LEU A 34 5.60 -7.96 8.24
N TRP A 35 4.53 -8.57 7.72
CA TRP A 35 3.84 -8.17 6.49
C TRP A 35 2.33 -8.09 6.73
N PRO A 36 1.86 -7.14 7.57
CA PRO A 36 0.44 -7.03 7.85
C PRO A 36 -0.35 -6.67 6.58
N PRO A 37 -1.61 -7.13 6.47
CA PRO A 37 -2.49 -6.74 5.38
C PRO A 37 -2.81 -5.26 5.40
N VAL A 38 -2.95 -4.69 4.20
CA VAL A 38 -3.28 -3.28 3.98
C VAL A 38 -4.77 -3.20 3.69
N SER A 39 -5.50 -2.39 4.47
CA SER A 39 -6.95 -2.21 4.33
C SER A 39 -7.33 -0.95 3.59
N GLU A 40 -6.43 0.04 3.56
CA GLU A 40 -6.64 1.31 2.89
C GLU A 40 -5.34 1.84 2.28
N ILE A 41 -5.45 2.43 1.09
CA ILE A 41 -4.39 3.19 0.42
C ILE A 41 -4.92 4.59 0.15
N VAL A 42 -4.12 5.61 0.44
CA VAL A 42 -4.45 7.03 0.19
C VAL A 42 -3.28 7.71 -0.49
N ALA A 43 -3.56 8.44 -1.56
CA ALA A 43 -2.62 9.35 -2.21
C ALA A 43 -2.96 10.80 -1.82
N ASP A 44 -1.93 11.63 -1.68
CA ASP A 44 -2.14 13.05 -1.36
C ASP A 44 -2.83 13.81 -2.50
N ASP A 45 -3.59 14.85 -2.12
CA ASP A 45 -4.19 15.84 -3.02
C ASP A 45 -3.94 17.24 -2.41
N PRO A 46 -3.02 18.06 -2.97
CA PRO A 46 -2.27 17.84 -4.21
C PRO A 46 -1.21 16.72 -4.11
N PRO A 47 -0.80 16.10 -5.24
CA PRO A 47 0.16 15.00 -5.23
C PRO A 47 1.54 15.40 -4.71
N THR A 48 2.07 14.65 -3.73
CA THR A 48 3.39 14.90 -3.12
C THR A 48 4.47 13.89 -3.54
N GLY A 49 4.13 12.93 -4.40
CA GLY A 49 4.98 11.77 -4.70
C GLY A 49 4.96 10.68 -3.62
N LYS A 50 4.06 10.77 -2.63
CA LYS A 50 3.90 9.79 -1.56
C LYS A 50 2.57 9.05 -1.65
N ILE A 51 2.56 7.82 -1.12
CA ILE A 51 1.36 7.03 -0.90
C ILE A 51 1.35 6.51 0.55
N HIS A 52 0.18 6.56 1.17
CA HIS A 52 -0.06 6.12 2.55
C HIS A 52 -0.81 4.79 2.58
N PHE A 53 -0.28 3.85 3.36
CA PHE A 53 -0.76 2.49 3.52
C PHE A 53 -1.24 2.32 4.95
N LYS A 54 -2.53 2.13 5.15
CA LYS A 54 -3.07 1.82 6.47
C LYS A 54 -3.21 0.31 6.60
N SER A 55 -2.44 -0.25 7.52
CA SER A 55 -2.51 -1.67 7.83
C SER A 55 -3.69 -1.97 8.75
N LEU A 56 -4.15 -3.23 8.74
CA LEU A 56 -5.14 -3.71 9.70
C LEU A 56 -4.66 -3.64 11.15
N ALA A 57 -3.34 -3.51 11.37
CA ALA A 57 -2.75 -3.29 12.69
C ALA A 57 -2.87 -1.82 13.17
N GLY A 58 -3.51 -0.93 12.39
CA GLY A 58 -3.70 0.47 12.73
C GLY A 58 -2.49 1.36 12.45
N ILE A 59 -1.43 0.82 11.84
CA ILE A 59 -0.21 1.56 11.50
C ILE A 59 -0.35 2.13 10.09
N THR A 60 0.07 3.39 9.92
CA THR A 60 0.20 4.00 8.59
C THR A 60 1.66 4.02 8.17
N LYS A 61 1.96 3.39 7.03
CA LYS A 61 3.27 3.49 6.37
C LYS A 61 3.18 4.41 5.16
N THR A 62 4.24 5.19 4.95
CA THR A 62 4.33 6.11 3.83
C THR A 62 5.48 5.69 2.95
N PHE A 63 5.22 5.62 1.65
CA PHE A 63 6.17 5.15 0.66
C PHE A 63 6.22 6.11 -0.54
N PRO A 64 7.35 6.17 -1.25
CA PRO A 64 7.41 6.81 -2.55
C PRO A 64 6.48 6.08 -3.54
N VAL A 65 5.83 6.83 -4.45
CA VAL A 65 4.95 6.26 -5.50
C VAL A 65 5.70 5.22 -6.36
N GLU A 66 7.01 5.36 -6.52
CA GLU A 66 7.88 4.47 -7.28
C GLU A 66 7.98 3.07 -6.67
N ALA A 67 7.73 2.90 -5.37
CA ALA A 67 7.68 1.59 -4.72
C ALA A 67 6.51 0.72 -5.22
N PHE A 68 5.64 1.28 -6.06
CA PHE A 68 4.46 0.66 -6.65
C PHE A 68 4.51 0.63 -8.18
N ALA A 69 5.61 1.10 -8.78
CA ALA A 69 5.77 1.05 -10.23
C ALA A 69 5.84 -0.39 -10.72
N ALA A 70 5.28 -0.65 -11.90
CA ALA A 70 5.31 -1.99 -12.51
C ALA A 70 6.76 -2.44 -12.71
N GLY A 71 7.15 -3.59 -12.12
CA GLY A 71 8.47 -4.21 -12.34
C GLY A 71 9.34 -4.49 -11.11
N GLN A 72 8.81 -4.50 -9.88
CA GLN A 72 9.55 -4.87 -8.66
C GLN A 72 9.24 -6.27 -8.08
#